data_AF-A0A7C1Y3D1-F1
#
_entry.id   AF-A0A7C1Y3D1-F1
#
_cell.length_a   1.000
_cell.length_b   1.000
_cell.length_c   1.000
_cell.angle_alpha   90.00
_cell.angle_beta   90.00
_cell.angle_gamma   90.00
#
_symmetry.space_group_name_H-M   'P 1'
#
loop_
_entity.id
_entity.type
_entity.pdbx_description
1 polymer ?
#
loop_
_entity_poly.entity_id
_entity_poly.type
_entity_poly.pdbx_seq_one_letter_code
_entity_poly.pdbx_strand_id
1 'polypeptide(L)'
;GRYSTGEYGSPVIAIEHASIVANNHPGFRAEIICIDKDQEKLDYLLRLPSVMNRHKNIELHVFQGTFESRVRGIFEKLNIPERTPAFCFIDPFGFGESPYELIRPLVRNDSTELVINFWCGFMNRFKEHPNPQIPERIKGMVGSNNLDRVINSGNPISELCDVYQETLSQIGKFTLRFMMLNEKNQPDNALFFCGNNTRGFQKIKEAMWKIDPVNGCGFSALNEVTASTQDLFGFVNEPDSHQLGIMLMEEFRGQKITVEELEKWTVEKTETYHGKHLRKELERLYSQDNPAQRKINYFDPKQTGRKRSRGHWPVRLVIEFIG
;
A
#
# COMPACT_ATOMS: atom_id res chain seq x y z
N GLY A 1 4.42 12.87 17.53
CA GLY A 1 3.30 13.70 17.03
C GLY A 1 3.70 14.65 15.91
N ARG A 2 4.90 15.23 15.95
CA ARG A 2 5.43 16.13 14.91
C ARG A 2 6.92 15.83 14.72
N TYR A 3 7.41 15.87 13.49
CA TYR A 3 8.82 15.74 13.16
C TYR A 3 9.56 17.05 13.44
N SER A 4 10.89 16.99 13.57
CA SER A 4 11.75 18.17 13.78
C SER A 4 11.67 19.18 12.62
N THR A 5 11.34 18.71 11.43
CA THR A 5 11.07 19.50 10.22
C THR A 5 9.75 20.27 10.27
N GLY A 6 8.91 20.03 11.29
CA GLY A 6 7.63 20.70 11.48
C GLY A 6 6.44 19.96 10.85
N GLU A 7 6.67 18.86 10.15
CA GLU A 7 5.63 18.01 9.58
C GLU A 7 4.92 17.18 10.65
N TYR A 8 3.64 16.90 10.45
CA TYR A 8 2.88 16.06 11.37
C TYR A 8 3.20 14.58 11.20
N GLY A 9 3.28 13.87 12.32
CA GLY A 9 3.43 12.42 12.33
C GLY A 9 2.10 11.70 12.07
N SER A 10 2.17 10.40 11.79
CA SER A 10 1.02 9.56 11.45
C SER A 10 -0.16 9.62 12.44
N PRO A 11 0.02 9.74 13.78
CA PRO A 11 -1.12 9.86 14.69
C PRO A 11 -1.96 11.11 14.44
N VAL A 12 -1.30 12.24 14.18
CA VAL A 12 -1.98 13.53 13.96
C VAL A 12 -2.71 13.52 12.62
N ILE A 13 -2.04 13.02 11.58
CA ILE A 13 -2.64 12.86 10.24
C ILE A 13 -3.91 11.99 10.33
N ALA A 14 -3.85 10.86 11.05
CA ALA A 14 -5.01 9.98 11.23
C ALA A 14 -6.16 10.68 11.97
N ILE A 15 -5.87 11.41 13.05
CA ILE A 15 -6.87 12.17 13.83
C ILE A 15 -7.53 13.28 12.99
N GLU A 16 -6.73 14.02 12.23
CA GLU A 16 -7.23 15.10 11.36
C GLU A 16 -8.16 14.55 10.28
N HIS A 17 -7.73 13.51 9.54
CA HIS A 17 -8.55 12.91 8.51
C HIS A 17 -9.83 12.27 9.07
N ALA A 18 -9.74 11.55 10.19
CA ALA A 18 -10.93 10.98 10.83
C ALA A 18 -11.91 12.07 11.28
N SER A 19 -11.41 13.20 11.80
CA SER A 19 -12.24 14.35 12.17
C SER A 19 -12.92 15.00 10.96
N ILE A 20 -12.21 15.14 9.83
CA ILE A 20 -12.78 15.64 8.57
C ILE A 20 -13.90 14.73 8.08
N VAL A 21 -13.71 13.40 8.12
CA VAL A 21 -14.75 12.44 7.74
C VAL A 21 -15.94 12.54 8.69
N ALA A 22 -15.71 12.62 10.00
CA ALA A 22 -16.78 12.73 10.99
C ALA A 22 -17.63 14.01 10.82
N ASN A 23 -17.01 15.13 10.44
CA ASN A 23 -17.73 16.38 10.15
C ASN A 23 -18.67 16.24 8.95
N ASN A 24 -18.29 15.45 7.94
CA ASN A 24 -19.08 15.26 6.72
C ASN A 24 -20.07 14.08 6.82
N HIS A 25 -19.89 13.20 7.81
CA HIS A 25 -20.67 11.99 7.99
C HIS A 25 -21.07 11.81 9.45
N PRO A 26 -22.26 12.32 9.87
CA PRO A 26 -22.68 12.32 11.28
C PRO A 26 -22.71 10.94 11.97
N GLY A 27 -22.86 9.86 11.20
CA GLY A 27 -22.84 8.47 11.68
C GLY A 27 -21.43 7.88 11.83
N PHE A 28 -20.39 8.55 11.35
CA PHE A 28 -19.02 8.04 11.43
C PHE A 28 -18.47 8.19 12.85
N ARG A 29 -17.87 7.11 13.33
CA ARG A 29 -17.16 7.01 14.61
C ARG A 29 -15.87 6.24 14.38
N ALA A 30 -14.81 6.61 15.09
CA ALA A 30 -13.55 5.89 15.02
C ALA A 30 -12.85 5.89 16.37
N GLU A 31 -12.17 4.78 16.64
CA GLU A 31 -11.20 4.64 17.72
C GLU A 31 -9.81 4.74 17.12
N ILE A 32 -8.99 5.64 17.65
CA ILE A 32 -7.59 5.82 17.26
C ILE A 32 -6.72 5.36 18.42
N ILE A 33 -5.85 4.40 18.14
CA ILE A 33 -4.97 3.79 19.12
C ILE A 33 -3.53 4.19 18.79
N CYS A 34 -2.85 4.84 19.73
CA CYS A 34 -1.46 5.23 19.61
C CYS A 34 -0.63 4.53 20.68
N ILE A 35 0.45 3.88 20.26
CA ILE A 35 1.38 3.17 21.13
C ILE A 35 2.78 3.74 20.90
N ASP A 36 3.45 4.19 21.95
CA ASP A 36 4.86 4.62 21.90
C ASP A 36 5.53 4.30 23.24
N LYS A 37 6.82 3.95 23.23
CA LYS A 37 7.59 3.69 24.45
C LYS A 37 7.96 4.99 25.19
N ASP A 38 8.03 6.09 24.45
CA ASP A 38 8.48 7.39 24.93
C ASP A 38 7.30 8.22 25.46
N GLN A 39 7.25 8.40 26.78
CA GLN A 39 6.19 9.17 27.44
C GLN A 39 6.17 10.64 27.01
N GLU A 40 7.34 11.25 26.76
CA GLU A 40 7.41 12.66 26.38
C GLU A 40 6.79 12.89 25.00
N LYS A 41 6.99 11.94 24.06
CA LYS A 41 6.35 12.00 22.75
C LYS A 41 4.83 11.87 22.83
N LEU A 42 4.33 11.04 23.74
CA LEU A 42 2.89 10.86 23.98
C LEU A 42 2.27 12.12 24.60
N ASP A 43 2.93 12.68 25.62
CA ASP A 43 2.50 13.93 26.25
C ASP A 43 2.49 15.09 25.25
N TYR A 44 3.50 15.15 24.39
CA TYR A 44 3.56 16.14 23.31
C TYR A 44 2.42 15.93 22.30
N LEU A 45 2.14 14.70 21.87
CA LEU A 45 1.02 14.38 20.98
C LEU A 45 -0.31 14.91 21.54
N LEU A 46 -0.57 14.70 22.83
CA LEU A 46 -1.82 15.12 23.47
C LEU A 46 -2.00 16.64 23.56
N ARG A 47 -0.90 17.41 23.47
CA ARG A 47 -0.92 18.89 23.50
C ARG A 47 -1.08 19.51 22.10
N LEU A 48 -1.08 18.72 21.04
CA LEU A 48 -1.22 19.26 19.68
C LEU A 48 -2.65 19.75 19.44
N PRO A 49 -2.86 20.94 18.83
CA PRO A 49 -4.20 21.49 18.59
C PRO A 49 -5.14 20.54 17.85
N SER A 50 -4.64 19.83 16.84
CA SER A 50 -5.41 18.85 16.07
C SER A 50 -5.92 17.67 16.92
N VAL A 51 -5.17 17.32 17.97
CA VAL A 51 -5.52 16.23 18.90
C VAL A 51 -6.48 16.73 19.97
N MET A 52 -6.24 17.91 20.53
CA MET A 52 -7.11 18.54 21.53
C MET A 52 -8.49 18.88 20.95
N ASN A 53 -8.52 19.40 19.73
CA ASN A 53 -9.73 19.84 19.04
C ASN A 53 -10.30 18.78 18.09
N ARG A 54 -9.92 17.51 18.27
CA ARG A 54 -10.47 16.40 17.45
C ARG A 54 -11.98 16.33 17.56
N HIS A 55 -12.64 15.83 16.51
CA HIS A 55 -14.09 15.72 16.53
C HIS A 55 -14.58 14.77 17.64
N LYS A 56 -15.72 15.07 18.27
CA LYS A 56 -16.27 14.32 19.42
C LYS A 56 -16.57 12.84 19.16
N ASN A 57 -16.72 12.45 17.88
CA ASN A 57 -16.92 11.05 17.49
C ASN A 57 -15.60 10.26 17.33
N ILE A 58 -14.45 10.90 17.61
CA ILE A 58 -13.13 10.30 17.54
C ILE A 58 -12.62 10.04 18.96
N GLU A 59 -12.62 8.77 19.34
CA GLU A 59 -12.04 8.34 20.60
C GLU A 59 -10.55 8.08 20.42
N LEU A 60 -9.73 8.60 21.34
CA LEU A 60 -8.28 8.50 21.28
C LEU A 60 -7.78 7.72 22.49
N HIS A 61 -7.11 6.61 22.23
CA HIS A 61 -6.45 5.78 23.24
C HIS A 61 -4.93 5.89 23.06
N VAL A 62 -4.25 6.28 24.12
CA VAL A 62 -2.79 6.40 24.13
C VAL A 62 -2.21 5.43 25.15
N PHE A 63 -1.28 4.57 24.71
CA PHE A 63 -0.63 3.59 25.56
C PHE A 63 0.88 3.75 25.54
N GLN A 64 1.47 4.00 26.72
CA GLN A 64 2.91 3.96 26.89
C GLN A 64 3.41 2.51 26.89
N GLY A 65 4.36 2.17 26.04
CA GLY A 65 5.00 0.86 26.00
C GLY A 65 5.51 0.49 24.62
N THR A 66 6.21 -0.63 24.52
CA THR A 66 6.58 -1.19 23.22
C THR A 66 5.34 -1.72 22.51
N PHE A 67 5.38 -1.76 21.17
CA PHE A 67 4.35 -2.43 20.37
C PHE A 67 4.06 -3.83 20.89
N GLU A 68 5.11 -4.62 21.15
CA GLU A 68 4.99 -5.98 21.67
C GLU A 68 4.22 -6.07 22.99
N SER A 69 4.49 -5.15 23.92
CA SER A 69 3.85 -5.14 25.24
C SER A 69 2.37 -4.72 25.21
N ARG A 70 1.92 -4.03 24.16
CA ARG A 70 0.61 -3.37 24.11
C ARG A 70 -0.34 -3.93 23.06
N VAL A 71 0.16 -4.46 21.96
CA VAL A 71 -0.69 -4.89 20.83
C VAL A 71 -1.49 -6.15 21.15
N ARG A 72 -0.94 -7.05 21.98
CA ARG A 72 -1.61 -8.31 22.32
C ARG A 72 -2.89 -8.02 23.12
N GLY A 73 -4.01 -8.50 22.60
CA GLY A 73 -5.32 -8.33 23.27
C GLY A 73 -5.89 -6.92 23.17
N ILE A 74 -5.34 -6.05 22.30
CA ILE A 74 -5.72 -4.63 22.28
C ILE A 74 -7.19 -4.43 21.91
N PHE A 75 -7.69 -5.22 20.95
CA PHE A 75 -9.08 -5.14 20.51
C PHE A 75 -10.05 -5.60 21.60
N GLU A 76 -9.72 -6.68 22.32
CA GLU A 76 -10.51 -7.20 23.43
C GLU A 76 -10.52 -6.20 24.59
N LYS A 77 -9.36 -5.63 24.91
CA LYS A 77 -9.22 -4.62 25.98
C LYS A 77 -10.10 -3.39 25.73
N LEU A 78 -10.25 -2.99 24.47
CA LEU A 78 -11.08 -1.86 24.06
C LEU A 78 -12.51 -2.27 23.69
N ASN A 79 -12.86 -3.56 23.80
CA ASN A 79 -14.15 -4.12 23.40
C ASN A 79 -14.52 -3.82 21.92
N ILE A 80 -13.52 -3.75 21.04
CA ILE A 80 -13.71 -3.45 19.62
C ILE A 80 -14.28 -4.68 18.93
N PRO A 81 -15.51 -4.63 18.37
CA PRO A 81 -16.13 -5.77 17.71
C PRO A 81 -15.24 -6.33 16.59
N GLU A 82 -15.23 -7.65 16.45
CA GLU A 82 -14.38 -8.37 15.49
C GLU A 82 -14.55 -7.88 14.05
N ARG A 83 -15.78 -7.52 13.64
CA ARG A 83 -16.11 -7.04 12.28
C ARG A 83 -15.79 -5.57 12.04
N THR A 84 -15.27 -4.85 13.03
CA THR A 84 -14.94 -3.43 12.89
C THR A 84 -13.77 -3.28 11.90
N PRO A 85 -13.91 -2.46 10.84
CA PRO A 85 -12.81 -2.14 9.94
C PRO A 85 -11.63 -1.53 10.70
N ALA A 86 -10.42 -1.88 10.32
CA ALA A 86 -9.21 -1.41 10.97
C ALA A 86 -8.15 -1.04 9.93
N PHE A 87 -7.48 0.09 10.16
CA PHE A 87 -6.27 0.46 9.44
C PHE A 87 -5.12 0.50 10.44
N CYS A 88 -4.17 -0.43 10.31
CA CYS A 88 -3.03 -0.57 11.21
C CYS A 88 -1.77 -0.07 10.50
N PHE A 89 -1.21 1.04 10.98
CA PHE A 89 0.09 1.54 10.51
C PHE A 89 1.17 1.22 11.55
N ILE A 90 2.15 0.40 11.18
CA ILE A 90 3.24 -0.06 12.06
C ILE A 90 4.56 0.49 11.52
N ASP A 91 5.18 1.37 12.28
CA ASP A 91 6.47 1.99 11.93
C ASP A 91 7.52 1.64 13.00
N PRO A 92 8.07 0.41 12.97
CA PRO A 92 9.06 -0.03 13.95
C PRO A 92 10.38 0.70 13.74
N PHE A 93 11.21 0.81 14.78
CA PHE A 93 12.61 1.20 14.59
C PHE A 93 13.50 -0.05 14.39
N GLY A 94 14.17 -0.14 13.24
CA GLY A 94 15.20 -1.17 12.98
C GLY A 94 14.65 -2.59 12.88
N PHE A 95 15.26 -3.55 13.60
CA PHE A 95 14.88 -4.97 13.60
C PHE A 95 14.31 -5.41 14.98
N GLY A 96 13.12 -6.02 14.98
CA GLY A 96 12.56 -6.73 16.13
C GLY A 96 11.40 -6.07 16.88
N GLU A 97 10.95 -4.87 16.50
CA GLU A 97 9.83 -4.21 17.19
C GLU A 97 8.44 -4.66 16.68
N SER A 98 8.36 -5.44 15.60
CA SER A 98 7.11 -5.95 15.01
C SER A 98 7.25 -7.38 14.45
N PRO A 99 7.43 -8.40 15.32
CA PRO A 99 7.50 -9.79 14.88
C PRO A 99 6.16 -10.24 14.26
N TYR A 100 6.24 -11.14 13.28
CA TYR A 100 5.10 -11.63 12.51
C TYR A 100 3.96 -12.16 13.41
N GLU A 101 4.29 -12.87 14.48
CA GLU A 101 3.30 -13.43 15.42
C GLU A 101 2.44 -12.38 16.14
N LEU A 102 2.90 -11.13 16.22
CA LEU A 102 2.14 -10.02 16.80
C LEU A 102 1.35 -9.24 15.76
N ILE A 103 1.80 -9.27 14.51
CA ILE A 103 1.13 -8.64 13.37
C ILE A 103 -0.04 -9.51 12.89
N ARG A 104 0.15 -10.82 12.79
CA ARG A 104 -0.84 -11.76 12.26
C ARG A 104 -2.24 -11.61 12.87
N PRO A 105 -2.40 -11.51 14.21
CA PRO A 105 -3.72 -11.31 14.82
C PRO A 105 -4.39 -9.97 14.49
N LEU A 106 -3.64 -8.98 13.98
CA LEU A 106 -4.22 -7.70 13.58
C LEU A 106 -5.06 -7.83 12.32
N VAL A 107 -4.66 -8.69 11.37
CA VAL A 107 -5.41 -8.95 10.12
C VAL A 107 -6.56 -9.92 10.40
N ARG A 108 -7.49 -9.50 11.28
CA ARG A 108 -8.55 -10.35 11.85
C ARG A 108 -9.80 -10.50 10.99
N ASN A 109 -9.99 -9.64 9.99
CA ASN A 109 -11.20 -9.64 9.14
C ASN A 109 -10.92 -9.11 7.72
N ASP A 110 -11.93 -9.23 6.84
CA ASP A 110 -11.84 -8.79 5.44
C ASP A 110 -11.69 -7.27 5.25
N SER A 111 -11.92 -6.50 6.30
CA SER A 111 -11.88 -5.03 6.33
C SER A 111 -10.70 -4.50 7.16
N THR A 112 -9.69 -5.34 7.41
CA THR A 112 -8.45 -4.91 8.02
C THR A 112 -7.38 -4.69 6.97
N GLU A 113 -6.75 -3.52 7.04
CA GLU A 113 -5.66 -3.09 6.19
C GLU A 113 -4.46 -2.80 7.07
N LEU A 114 -3.33 -3.40 6.72
CA LEU A 114 -2.09 -3.32 7.46
C LEU A 114 -1.04 -2.67 6.56
N VAL A 115 -0.38 -1.63 7.05
CA VAL A 115 0.77 -1.01 6.39
C VAL A 115 1.95 -0.99 7.36
N ILE A 116 3.08 -1.55 6.92
CA ILE A 116 4.28 -1.71 7.76
C ILE A 116 5.49 -1.10 7.09
N ASN A 117 6.23 -0.27 7.82
CA ASN A 117 7.57 0.16 7.42
C ASN A 117 8.61 -0.92 7.74
N PHE A 118 9.29 -1.41 6.71
CA PHE A 118 10.22 -2.52 6.78
C PHE A 118 11.63 -2.05 6.43
N TRP A 119 12.50 -1.95 7.44
CA TRP A 119 13.88 -1.43 7.32
C TRP A 119 14.84 -2.43 6.65
N CYS A 120 14.57 -2.78 5.39
CA CYS A 120 15.29 -3.82 4.66
C CYS A 120 16.80 -3.55 4.54
N GLY A 121 17.21 -2.30 4.31
CA GLY A 121 18.60 -1.89 4.27
C GLY A 121 19.30 -2.07 5.62
N PHE A 122 18.62 -1.73 6.73
CA PHE A 122 19.14 -1.95 8.08
C PHE A 122 19.26 -3.45 8.38
N MET A 123 18.21 -4.23 8.17
CA MET A 123 18.21 -5.68 8.39
C MET A 123 19.29 -6.40 7.57
N ASN A 124 19.49 -6.03 6.30
CA ASN A 124 20.55 -6.59 5.47
C ASN A 124 21.96 -6.39 6.05
N ARG A 125 22.22 -5.26 6.73
CA ARG A 125 23.51 -5.00 7.40
C ARG A 125 23.71 -5.89 8.62
N PHE A 126 22.64 -6.30 9.29
CA PHE A 126 22.67 -6.99 10.58
C PHE A 126 22.30 -8.47 10.52
N LYS A 127 21.97 -9.02 9.34
CA LYS A 127 21.54 -10.41 9.16
C LYS A 127 22.55 -11.47 9.63
N GLU A 128 23.85 -11.14 9.62
CA GLU A 128 24.96 -12.02 10.05
C GLU A 128 25.67 -11.48 11.32
N HIS A 129 24.97 -10.68 12.12
CA HIS A 129 25.58 -10.06 13.29
C HIS A 129 26.07 -11.11 14.32
N PRO A 130 27.26 -10.94 14.93
CA PRO A 130 27.86 -11.94 15.82
C PRO A 130 27.08 -12.20 17.12
N ASN A 131 26.32 -11.21 17.60
CA ASN A 131 25.33 -11.44 18.66
C ASN A 131 24.11 -12.20 18.08
N PRO A 132 23.86 -13.46 18.46
CA PRO A 132 22.81 -14.29 17.87
C PRO A 132 21.39 -13.75 18.10
N GLN A 133 21.18 -12.92 19.12
CA GLN A 133 19.86 -12.30 19.35
C GLN A 133 19.42 -11.37 18.21
N ILE A 134 20.37 -10.82 17.45
CA ILE A 134 20.06 -9.89 16.36
C ILE A 134 19.51 -10.64 15.14
N PRO A 135 20.19 -11.66 14.58
CA PRO A 135 19.62 -12.51 13.53
C PRO A 135 18.29 -13.16 13.95
N GLU A 136 18.16 -13.60 15.20
CA GLU A 136 16.89 -14.17 15.70
C GLU A 136 15.72 -13.16 15.69
N ARG A 137 15.98 -11.89 16.00
CA ARG A 137 14.95 -10.84 15.86
C ARG A 137 14.56 -10.59 14.41
N ILE A 138 15.53 -10.64 13.49
CA ILE A 138 15.26 -10.52 12.05
C ILE A 138 14.40 -11.71 11.59
N LYS A 139 14.74 -12.95 12.00
CA LYS A 139 13.92 -14.15 11.75
C LYS A 139 12.50 -13.99 12.28
N GLY A 140 12.34 -13.45 13.49
CA GLY A 140 11.02 -13.19 14.08
C GLY A 140 10.18 -12.17 13.28
N MET A 141 10.82 -11.21 12.61
CA MET A 141 10.13 -10.28 11.70
C MET A 141 9.76 -10.94 10.38
N VAL A 142 10.70 -11.66 9.74
CA VAL A 142 10.50 -12.19 8.38
C VAL A 142 9.80 -13.54 8.32
N GLY A 143 9.50 -14.16 9.46
CA GLY A 143 9.01 -15.54 9.51
C GLY A 143 10.17 -16.55 9.55
N SER A 144 10.06 -17.51 10.48
CA SER A 144 11.19 -18.10 11.22
C SER A 144 12.24 -18.89 10.43
N ASN A 145 12.02 -19.23 9.15
CA ASN A 145 12.86 -20.23 8.45
C ASN A 145 13.56 -19.72 7.18
N ASN A 146 13.51 -18.43 6.89
CA ASN A 146 13.92 -17.92 5.58
C ASN A 146 15.17 -17.03 5.60
N LEU A 147 15.78 -16.78 6.77
CA LEU A 147 16.97 -15.91 6.84
C LEU A 147 18.18 -16.51 6.11
N ASP A 148 18.32 -17.84 6.10
CA ASP A 148 19.41 -18.50 5.37
C ASP A 148 19.27 -18.29 3.85
N ARG A 149 18.04 -18.24 3.32
CA ARG A 149 17.77 -17.90 1.91
C ARG A 149 18.25 -16.48 1.60
N VAL A 150 18.02 -15.55 2.52
CA VAL A 150 18.49 -14.15 2.42
C VAL A 150 20.02 -14.05 2.46
N ILE A 151 20.67 -14.76 3.40
CA ILE A 151 22.13 -14.75 3.56
C ILE A 151 22.83 -15.29 2.30
N ASN A 152 22.28 -16.36 1.73
CA ASN A 152 22.86 -17.01 0.56
C ASN A 152 22.46 -16.36 -0.79
N SER A 153 21.61 -15.34 -0.78
CA SER A 153 21.13 -14.70 -2.02
C SER A 153 22.18 -13.76 -2.61
N GLY A 154 22.28 -13.73 -3.94
CA GLY A 154 23.07 -12.73 -4.66
C GLY A 154 22.49 -11.30 -4.57
N ASN A 155 21.22 -11.17 -4.17
CA ASN A 155 20.58 -9.89 -3.88
C ASN A 155 19.79 -9.95 -2.56
N PRO A 156 20.48 -9.89 -1.40
CA PRO A 156 19.88 -10.10 -0.09
C PRO A 156 18.74 -9.14 0.26
N ILE A 157 18.77 -7.88 -0.21
CA ILE A 157 17.70 -6.92 0.10
C ILE A 157 16.41 -7.30 -0.63
N SER A 158 16.51 -7.67 -1.91
CA SER A 158 15.35 -8.17 -2.66
C SER A 158 14.80 -9.42 -1.99
N GLU A 159 15.67 -10.38 -1.68
CA GLU A 159 15.29 -11.63 -1.04
C GLU A 159 14.58 -11.41 0.30
N LEU A 160 15.10 -10.48 1.12
CA LEU A 160 14.50 -10.12 2.39
C LEU A 160 13.09 -9.56 2.21
N CYS A 161 12.89 -8.72 1.20
CA CYS A 161 11.58 -8.17 0.88
C CYS A 161 10.62 -9.26 0.35
N ASP A 162 11.11 -10.16 -0.50
CA ASP A 162 10.31 -11.22 -1.12
C ASP A 162 9.86 -12.23 -0.05
N VAL A 163 10.76 -12.65 0.83
CA VAL A 163 10.45 -13.50 2.00
C VAL A 163 9.42 -12.85 2.92
N TYR A 164 9.55 -11.55 3.18
CA TYR A 164 8.59 -10.85 4.03
C TYR A 164 7.21 -10.74 3.35
N GLN A 165 7.18 -10.50 2.04
CA GLN A 165 5.95 -10.48 1.25
C GLN A 165 5.25 -11.84 1.24
N GLU A 166 6.00 -12.93 1.06
CA GLU A 166 5.51 -14.31 1.16
C GLU A 166 4.89 -14.57 2.54
N THR A 167 5.52 -14.08 3.60
CA THR A 167 5.02 -14.21 4.98
C THR A 167 3.72 -13.44 5.19
N LEU A 168 3.63 -12.18 4.72
CA LEU A 168 2.39 -11.40 4.79
C LEU A 168 1.25 -12.00 3.94
N SER A 169 1.58 -12.68 2.84
CA SER A 169 0.59 -13.35 1.98
C SER A 169 -0.12 -14.53 2.68
N GLN A 170 0.42 -15.02 3.80
CA GLN A 170 -0.22 -16.06 4.61
C GLN A 170 -1.42 -15.55 5.41
N ILE A 171 -1.52 -14.22 5.61
CA ILE A 171 -2.54 -13.59 6.47
C ILE A 171 -3.41 -12.58 5.70
N GLY A 172 -2.98 -12.16 4.51
CA GLY A 172 -3.74 -11.25 3.65
C GLY A 172 -3.77 -11.72 2.20
N LYS A 173 -4.93 -11.61 1.56
CA LYS A 173 -5.14 -11.91 0.13
C LYS A 173 -4.28 -11.02 -0.78
N PHE A 174 -4.07 -9.78 -0.38
CA PHE A 174 -3.33 -8.78 -1.15
C PHE A 174 -2.13 -8.30 -0.38
N THR A 175 -0.98 -8.34 -1.03
CA THR A 175 0.25 -7.72 -0.55
C THR A 175 0.82 -6.76 -1.58
N LEU A 176 1.42 -5.67 -1.14
CA LEU A 176 2.11 -4.72 -2.01
C LEU A 176 3.40 -4.27 -1.34
N ARG A 177 4.45 -4.10 -2.13
CA ARG A 177 5.72 -3.52 -1.70
C ARG A 177 5.92 -2.17 -2.39
N PHE A 178 6.35 -1.18 -1.62
CA PHE A 178 6.79 0.11 -2.13
C PHE A 178 8.18 0.43 -1.59
N MET A 179 9.16 0.47 -2.48
CA MET A 179 10.58 0.60 -2.12
C MET A 179 10.95 2.06 -1.86
N MET A 180 11.69 2.33 -0.79
CA MET A 180 12.24 3.64 -0.48
C MET A 180 13.76 3.61 -0.71
N LEU A 181 14.24 4.45 -1.62
CA LEU A 181 15.66 4.62 -1.93
C LEU A 181 16.18 5.89 -1.26
N ASN A 182 17.36 5.80 -0.65
CA ASN A 182 18.02 6.94 -0.02
C ASN A 182 18.63 7.91 -1.06
N GLU A 183 19.30 8.96 -0.58
CA GLU A 183 19.96 9.99 -1.40
C GLU A 183 21.05 9.45 -2.34
N LYS A 184 21.56 8.23 -2.08
CA LYS A 184 22.51 7.52 -2.95
C LYS A 184 21.82 6.55 -3.91
N ASN A 185 20.50 6.63 -4.00
CA ASN A 185 19.64 5.74 -4.77
C ASN A 185 19.79 4.25 -4.37
N GLN A 186 20.08 3.99 -3.09
CA GLN A 186 20.21 2.64 -2.55
C GLN A 186 18.97 2.29 -1.72
N PRO A 187 18.50 1.02 -1.75
CA PRO A 187 17.41 0.57 -0.90
C PRO A 187 17.68 0.82 0.60
N ASP A 188 16.77 1.51 1.27
CA ASP A 188 16.88 1.81 2.70
C ASP A 188 15.79 1.09 3.50
N ASN A 189 14.54 1.30 3.10
CA ASN A 189 13.36 0.69 3.68
C ASN A 189 12.29 0.41 2.60
N ALA A 190 11.26 -0.33 2.96
CA ALA A 190 10.11 -0.59 2.10
C ALA A 190 8.82 -0.52 2.90
N LEU A 191 7.78 0.07 2.33
CA LEU A 191 6.44 0.00 2.86
C LEU A 191 5.76 -1.26 2.33
N PHE A 192 5.19 -2.06 3.22
CA PHE A 192 4.40 -3.23 2.87
C PHE A 192 2.94 -3.00 3.21
N PHE A 193 2.05 -3.22 2.24
CA PHE A 193 0.63 -3.37 2.48
C PHE A 193 0.28 -4.85 2.60
N CYS A 194 -0.65 -5.17 3.50
CA CYS A 194 -1.29 -6.47 3.63
C CYS A 194 -2.77 -6.27 3.95
N GLY A 195 -3.67 -6.93 3.22
CA GLY A 195 -5.10 -6.83 3.47
C GLY A 195 -5.92 -7.76 2.61
N ASN A 196 -7.23 -7.78 2.86
CA ASN A 196 -8.16 -8.70 2.20
C ASN A 196 -9.17 -7.98 1.28
N ASN A 197 -9.30 -6.67 1.44
CA ASN A 197 -10.29 -5.88 0.72
C ASN A 197 -9.76 -5.35 -0.62
N THR A 198 -10.46 -5.66 -1.72
CA THR A 198 -10.10 -5.16 -3.05
C THR A 198 -10.11 -3.63 -3.13
N ARG A 199 -11.04 -2.96 -2.42
CA ARG A 199 -11.10 -1.50 -2.39
C ARG A 199 -9.91 -0.91 -1.64
N GLY A 200 -9.50 -1.53 -0.53
CA GLY A 200 -8.29 -1.17 0.21
C GLY A 200 -7.04 -1.28 -0.67
N PHE A 201 -6.91 -2.42 -1.36
CA PHE A 201 -5.80 -2.67 -2.28
C PHE A 201 -5.78 -1.69 -3.45
N GLN A 202 -6.94 -1.32 -4.00
CA GLN A 202 -7.02 -0.26 -5.01
C GLN A 202 -6.56 1.09 -4.45
N LYS A 203 -6.99 1.44 -3.24
CA LYS A 203 -6.67 2.75 -2.63
C LYS A 203 -5.20 2.90 -2.30
N ILE A 204 -4.53 1.85 -1.83
CA ILE A 204 -3.10 1.91 -1.58
C ILE A 204 -2.30 2.03 -2.89
N LYS A 205 -2.71 1.33 -3.97
CA LYS A 205 -2.10 1.52 -5.30
C LYS A 205 -2.27 2.95 -5.80
N GLU A 206 -3.47 3.50 -5.69
CA GLU A 206 -3.74 4.90 -6.07
C GLU A 206 -2.87 5.88 -5.27
N ALA A 207 -2.57 5.61 -4.00
CA ALA A 207 -1.67 6.41 -3.20
C ALA A 207 -0.21 6.29 -3.68
N MET A 208 0.26 5.07 -3.95
CA MET A 208 1.62 4.82 -4.45
C MET A 208 1.88 5.48 -5.82
N TRP A 209 0.93 5.41 -6.76
CA TRP A 209 1.04 6.08 -8.06
C TRP A 209 1.04 7.62 -7.99
N LYS A 210 0.56 8.21 -6.90
CA LYS A 210 0.70 9.66 -6.68
C LYS A 210 2.14 10.04 -6.32
N ILE A 211 2.86 9.13 -5.66
CA ILE A 211 4.26 9.33 -5.25
C ILE A 211 5.19 8.94 -6.40
N ASP A 212 4.91 7.81 -7.07
CA ASP A 212 5.66 7.29 -8.20
C ASP A 212 4.76 7.25 -9.44
N PRO A 213 4.70 8.35 -10.22
CA PRO A 213 3.85 8.41 -11.40
C PRO A 213 4.38 7.57 -12.58
N VAL A 214 5.54 6.91 -12.45
CA VAL A 214 6.15 6.10 -13.51
C VAL A 214 5.86 4.62 -13.31
N ASN A 215 6.20 4.08 -12.13
CA ASN A 215 6.11 2.64 -11.87
C ASN A 215 5.09 2.28 -10.78
N GLY A 216 4.72 3.25 -9.93
CA GLY A 216 3.84 3.04 -8.78
C GLY A 216 4.44 2.13 -7.69
N CYS A 217 5.77 1.93 -7.66
CA CYS A 217 6.41 0.91 -6.80
C CYS A 217 7.57 1.43 -5.96
N GLY A 218 8.00 2.68 -6.09
CA GLY A 218 9.01 3.20 -5.19
C GLY A 218 9.24 4.70 -5.21
N PHE A 219 10.00 5.15 -4.24
CA PHE A 219 10.40 6.54 -4.08
C PHE A 219 11.93 6.63 -3.99
N SER A 220 12.50 7.72 -4.49
CA SER A 220 13.93 7.99 -4.38
C SER A 220 14.18 9.38 -3.84
N ALA A 221 14.83 9.46 -2.67
CA ALA A 221 15.23 10.74 -2.08
C ALA A 221 16.24 11.49 -2.95
N LEU A 222 17.03 10.78 -3.78
CA LEU A 222 17.88 11.43 -4.78
C LEU A 222 17.05 12.29 -5.73
N ASN A 223 15.89 11.81 -6.18
CA ASN A 223 15.02 12.55 -7.08
C ASN A 223 14.45 13.81 -6.43
N GLU A 224 14.21 13.82 -5.11
CA GLU A 224 13.81 15.06 -4.42
C GLU A 224 14.95 16.09 -4.39
N VAL A 225 16.18 15.64 -4.17
CA VAL A 225 17.37 16.51 -4.21
C VAL A 225 17.59 17.07 -5.62
N THR A 226 17.35 16.26 -6.67
CA THR A 226 17.61 16.64 -8.06
C THR A 226 16.40 17.24 -8.79
N ALA A 227 15.19 17.18 -8.22
CA ALA A 227 13.93 17.66 -8.82
C ALA A 227 14.01 19.13 -9.28
N SER A 228 14.83 19.95 -8.62
CA SER A 228 15.11 21.33 -9.03
C SER A 228 15.65 21.49 -10.46
N THR A 229 16.16 20.42 -11.08
CA THR A 229 16.69 20.42 -12.45
C THR A 229 15.83 19.67 -13.47
N GLN A 230 15.04 18.66 -13.07
CA GLN A 230 14.22 17.87 -14.01
C GLN A 230 12.93 18.58 -14.46
N ASP A 231 12.29 19.36 -13.59
CA ASP A 231 11.10 20.16 -13.95
C ASP A 231 11.41 21.24 -15.00
N LEU A 232 12.69 21.64 -15.13
CA LEU A 232 13.15 22.65 -16.08
C LEU A 232 13.14 22.15 -17.55
N PHE A 233 13.13 20.83 -17.78
CA PHE A 233 13.26 20.23 -19.11
C PHE A 233 11.98 19.53 -19.62
N GLY A 234 10.87 19.58 -18.87
CA GLY A 234 9.56 19.15 -19.36
C GLY A 234 9.46 17.66 -19.74
N PHE A 235 10.31 16.79 -19.20
CA PHE A 235 10.19 15.35 -19.39
C PHE A 235 8.93 14.85 -18.68
N VAL A 236 7.87 14.59 -19.45
CA VAL A 236 6.67 13.96 -18.93
C VAL A 236 6.99 12.50 -18.66
N ASN A 237 7.15 12.17 -17.39
CA ASN A 237 7.16 10.82 -16.86
C ASN A 237 5.76 10.19 -17.04
N GLU A 238 5.46 9.73 -18.26
CA GLU A 238 4.21 9.01 -18.51
C GLU A 238 4.28 7.60 -17.91
N PRO A 239 3.20 7.12 -17.26
CA PRO A 239 3.08 5.74 -16.85
C PRO A 239 3.26 4.83 -18.07
N ASP A 240 4.21 3.89 -17.99
CA ASP A 240 4.31 2.83 -18.99
C ASP A 240 3.27 1.75 -18.70
N SER A 241 2.02 2.02 -19.08
CA SER A 241 0.96 1.03 -19.00
C SER A 241 1.01 0.01 -20.15
N HIS A 242 1.99 0.05 -21.06
CA HIS A 242 2.07 -0.89 -22.18
C HIS A 242 2.14 -2.35 -21.71
N GLN A 243 2.85 -2.59 -20.61
CA GLN A 243 2.95 -3.92 -20.02
C GLN A 243 1.58 -4.45 -19.58
N LEU A 244 0.68 -3.58 -19.07
CA LEU A 244 -0.70 -3.97 -18.78
C LEU A 244 -1.42 -4.41 -20.05
N GLY A 245 -1.23 -3.70 -21.17
CA GLY A 245 -1.79 -4.08 -22.47
C GLY A 245 -1.34 -5.47 -22.93
N ILE A 246 -0.06 -5.81 -22.73
CA ILE A 246 0.49 -7.15 -23.02
C ILE A 246 -0.19 -8.21 -22.14
N MET A 247 -0.21 -7.98 -20.82
CA MET A 247 -0.82 -8.93 -19.88
C MET A 247 -2.31 -9.17 -20.17
N LEU A 248 -3.06 -8.12 -20.53
CA LEU A 248 -4.46 -8.24 -20.92
C LEU A 248 -4.64 -9.10 -22.19
N MET A 249 -3.76 -8.93 -23.18
CA MET A 249 -3.80 -9.72 -24.42
C MET A 249 -3.33 -11.16 -24.21
N GLU A 250 -2.48 -11.43 -23.23
CA GLU A 250 -2.06 -12.80 -22.87
C GLU A 250 -3.18 -13.54 -22.14
N GLU A 251 -3.81 -12.88 -21.17
CA GLU A 251 -4.84 -13.49 -20.31
C GLU A 251 -6.18 -13.67 -21.06
N PHE A 252 -6.62 -12.67 -21.82
CA PHE A 252 -8.00 -12.63 -22.33
C PHE A 252 -8.12 -12.85 -23.84
N ARG A 253 -7.06 -13.25 -24.55
CA ARG A 253 -7.09 -13.49 -26.00
C ARG A 253 -8.28 -14.36 -26.42
N GLY A 254 -9.07 -13.89 -27.38
CA GLY A 254 -10.25 -14.60 -27.89
C GLY A 254 -11.44 -14.65 -26.93
N GLN A 255 -11.35 -14.01 -25.76
CA GLN A 255 -12.40 -14.01 -24.75
C GLN A 255 -13.25 -12.73 -24.78
N LYS A 256 -14.43 -12.83 -24.18
CA LYS A 256 -15.35 -11.71 -23.93
C LYS A 256 -15.46 -11.50 -22.42
N ILE A 257 -15.22 -10.29 -21.96
CA ILE A 257 -15.19 -9.96 -20.53
C ILE A 257 -15.70 -8.54 -20.30
N THR A 258 -16.37 -8.31 -19.17
CA THR A 258 -16.87 -6.96 -18.85
C THR A 258 -15.75 -6.03 -18.42
N VAL A 259 -15.93 -4.71 -18.61
CA VAL A 259 -15.01 -3.71 -18.06
C VAL A 259 -14.95 -3.79 -16.53
N GLU A 260 -16.05 -4.14 -15.85
CA GLU A 260 -16.07 -4.38 -14.41
C GLU A 260 -15.10 -5.49 -13.98
N GLU A 261 -15.17 -6.65 -14.64
CA GLU A 261 -14.29 -7.78 -14.37
C GLU A 261 -12.84 -7.46 -14.72
N LEU A 262 -12.60 -6.72 -15.80
CA LEU A 262 -11.27 -6.22 -16.15
C LEU A 262 -10.71 -5.25 -15.11
N GLU A 263 -11.53 -4.33 -14.57
CA GLU A 263 -11.12 -3.42 -13.50
C GLU A 263 -10.73 -4.20 -12.24
N LYS A 264 -11.55 -5.19 -11.87
CA LYS A 264 -11.25 -6.08 -10.75
C LYS A 264 -9.98 -6.89 -11.00
N TRP A 265 -9.82 -7.52 -12.16
CA TRP A 265 -8.62 -8.28 -12.51
C TRP A 265 -7.38 -7.39 -12.51
N THR A 266 -7.46 -6.19 -13.09
CA THR A 266 -6.35 -5.23 -13.10
C THR A 266 -5.90 -4.92 -11.69
N VAL A 267 -6.84 -4.63 -10.78
CA VAL A 267 -6.50 -4.34 -9.39
C VAL A 267 -5.98 -5.58 -8.68
N GLU A 268 -6.62 -6.74 -8.80
CA GLU A 268 -6.32 -7.92 -7.98
C GLU A 268 -5.18 -8.80 -8.50
N LYS A 269 -4.85 -8.74 -9.79
CA LYS A 269 -3.91 -9.67 -10.45
C LYS A 269 -2.64 -9.01 -10.98
N THR A 270 -2.58 -7.69 -11.00
CA THR A 270 -1.36 -6.96 -11.35
C THR A 270 -0.70 -6.40 -10.09
N GLU A 271 0.61 -6.16 -10.13
CA GLU A 271 1.33 -5.62 -8.98
C GLU A 271 0.89 -4.19 -8.68
N THR A 272 1.06 -3.26 -9.62
CA THR A 272 0.84 -1.83 -9.36
C THR A 272 -0.36 -1.23 -10.08
N TYR A 273 -0.87 -1.82 -11.16
CA TYR A 273 -1.90 -1.19 -11.98
C TYR A 273 -3.28 -1.13 -11.29
N HIS A 274 -4.09 -0.17 -11.75
CA HIS A 274 -5.46 0.08 -11.30
C HIS A 274 -6.31 0.63 -12.46
N GLY A 275 -7.60 0.87 -12.23
CA GLY A 275 -8.57 1.17 -13.30
C GLY A 275 -8.22 2.36 -14.23
N LYS A 276 -7.43 3.35 -13.79
CA LYS A 276 -6.98 4.45 -14.67
C LYS A 276 -6.07 3.93 -15.79
N HIS A 277 -5.14 3.03 -15.45
CA HIS A 277 -4.22 2.40 -16.38
C HIS A 277 -4.97 1.49 -17.36
N LEU A 278 -5.92 0.70 -16.85
CA LEU A 278 -6.79 -0.13 -17.70
C LEU A 278 -7.50 0.71 -18.77
N ARG A 279 -8.12 1.83 -18.38
CA ARG A 279 -8.84 2.68 -19.34
C ARG A 279 -7.90 3.27 -20.40
N LYS A 280 -6.68 3.67 -20.02
CA LYS A 280 -5.64 4.13 -20.97
C LYS A 280 -5.29 3.02 -21.97
N GLU A 281 -5.09 1.80 -21.50
CA GLU A 281 -4.74 0.67 -22.35
C GLU A 281 -5.91 0.18 -23.22
N LEU A 282 -7.15 0.18 -22.71
CA LEU A 282 -8.32 -0.13 -23.53
C LEU A 282 -8.46 0.86 -24.70
N GLU A 283 -8.18 2.16 -24.50
CA GLU A 283 -8.14 3.12 -25.61
C GLU A 283 -7.06 2.77 -26.64
N ARG A 284 -5.86 2.42 -26.17
CA ARG A 284 -4.74 2.04 -27.02
C ARG A 284 -5.03 0.79 -27.83
N LEU A 285 -5.53 -0.26 -27.19
CA LEU A 285 -5.89 -1.53 -27.81
C LEU A 285 -7.08 -1.39 -28.77
N TYR A 286 -8.04 -0.52 -28.46
CA TYR A 286 -9.17 -0.26 -29.36
C TYR A 286 -8.74 0.49 -30.62
N SER A 287 -7.70 1.34 -30.51
CA SER A 287 -7.11 2.12 -31.61
C SER A 287 -8.16 2.77 -32.50
N GLN A 288 -8.93 3.69 -31.93
CA GLN A 288 -10.07 4.31 -32.62
C GLN A 288 -9.66 4.95 -33.96
N ASP A 289 -8.49 5.58 -33.98
CA ASP A 289 -7.98 6.36 -35.12
C ASP A 289 -7.24 5.48 -36.15
N ASN A 290 -6.88 4.23 -35.81
CA ASN A 290 -6.23 3.28 -36.73
C ASN A 290 -6.81 1.86 -36.60
N PRO A 291 -7.94 1.57 -37.28
CA PRO A 291 -8.63 0.29 -37.18
C PRO A 291 -7.79 -0.94 -37.55
N ALA A 292 -6.76 -0.77 -38.40
CA ALA A 292 -5.87 -1.87 -38.78
C ALA A 292 -4.99 -2.38 -37.61
N GLN A 293 -4.82 -1.56 -36.55
CA GLN A 293 -4.07 -1.91 -35.35
C GLN A 293 -4.96 -2.28 -34.16
N ARG A 294 -6.29 -2.33 -34.36
CA ARG A 294 -7.24 -2.67 -33.30
C ARG A 294 -7.02 -4.10 -32.82
N LYS A 295 -6.90 -4.27 -31.51
CA LYS A 295 -6.76 -5.57 -30.83
C LYS A 295 -8.00 -5.95 -30.01
N ILE A 296 -8.92 -5.01 -29.78
CA ILE A 296 -10.17 -5.27 -29.05
C ILE A 296 -11.38 -4.66 -29.75
N ASN A 297 -12.52 -5.30 -29.61
CA ASN A 297 -13.84 -4.72 -29.90
C ASN A 297 -14.60 -4.51 -28.59
N TYR A 298 -15.71 -3.75 -28.64
CA TYR A 298 -16.64 -3.65 -27.53
C TYR A 298 -18.09 -3.66 -27.99
N PHE A 299 -19.00 -4.07 -27.12
CA PHE A 299 -20.43 -3.93 -27.31
C PHE A 299 -21.15 -3.56 -26.00
N ASP A 300 -22.25 -2.82 -26.11
CA ASP A 300 -23.09 -2.45 -24.96
C ASP A 300 -24.28 -3.41 -24.86
N PRO A 301 -24.34 -4.29 -23.84
CA PRO A 301 -25.43 -5.24 -23.69
C PRO A 301 -26.79 -4.56 -23.46
N LYS A 302 -26.82 -3.30 -23.00
CA LYS A 302 -28.07 -2.54 -22.83
C LYS A 302 -28.61 -1.97 -24.15
N GLN A 303 -27.88 -2.09 -25.25
CA GLN A 303 -28.26 -1.60 -26.58
C GLN A 303 -28.78 -0.15 -26.57
N THR A 304 -28.18 0.75 -25.80
CA THR A 304 -28.69 2.12 -25.61
C THR A 304 -28.64 2.99 -26.87
N GLY A 305 -28.17 2.47 -28.01
CA GLY A 305 -27.97 3.20 -29.28
C GLY A 305 -26.84 4.25 -29.26
N ARG A 306 -26.33 4.60 -28.06
CA ARG A 306 -25.25 5.56 -27.86
C ARG A 306 -23.89 4.86 -27.88
N LYS A 307 -22.96 5.38 -28.68
CA LYS A 307 -21.54 4.99 -28.63
C LYS A 307 -20.90 5.53 -27.34
N ARG A 308 -19.87 4.84 -26.85
CA ARG A 308 -19.06 5.36 -25.73
C ARG A 308 -18.34 6.65 -26.16
N SER A 309 -18.08 7.55 -25.21
CA SER A 309 -17.15 8.67 -25.42
C SER A 309 -15.70 8.20 -25.32
N ARG A 310 -14.78 8.88 -26.03
CA ARG A 310 -13.34 8.62 -25.94
C ARG A 310 -12.85 8.79 -24.50
N GLY A 311 -12.00 7.88 -24.03
CA GLY A 311 -11.50 7.80 -22.65
C GLY A 311 -12.49 7.23 -21.63
N HIS A 312 -13.76 7.02 -22.01
CA HIS A 312 -14.79 6.54 -21.10
C HIS A 312 -15.19 5.11 -21.43
N TRP A 313 -14.94 4.21 -20.48
CA TRP A 313 -15.29 2.80 -20.53
C TRP A 313 -16.26 2.46 -19.40
N PRO A 314 -17.58 2.55 -19.62
CA PRO A 314 -18.56 2.12 -18.63
C PRO A 314 -18.34 0.66 -18.25
N VAL A 315 -18.40 0.36 -16.94
CA VAL A 315 -18.15 -0.97 -16.37
C VAL A 315 -19.01 -2.09 -16.98
N ARG A 316 -20.21 -1.74 -17.49
CA ARG A 316 -21.13 -2.66 -18.16
C ARG A 316 -20.71 -3.10 -19.57
N LEU A 317 -19.79 -2.38 -20.22
CA LEU A 317 -19.39 -2.71 -21.58
C LEU A 317 -18.68 -4.07 -21.57
N VAL A 318 -18.93 -4.86 -22.61
CA VAL A 318 -18.21 -6.11 -22.84
C VAL A 318 -17.11 -5.85 -23.86
N ILE A 319 -15.89 -6.23 -23.51
CA ILE A 319 -14.69 -6.17 -24.35
C ILE A 319 -14.47 -7.55 -24.96
N GLU A 320 -14.27 -7.60 -26.27
CA GLU A 320 -13.86 -8.80 -27.00
C GLU A 320 -12.40 -8.62 -27.43
N PHE A 321 -11.52 -9.48 -26.93
CA PHE A 321 -10.11 -9.48 -27.31
C PHE A 321 -9.90 -10.31 -28.57
N ILE A 322 -9.31 -9.71 -29.60
CA ILE A 322 -9.11 -10.35 -30.91
C ILE A 322 -8.04 -11.44 -30.78
N GLY A 323 -8.31 -12.59 -31.40
CA GLY A 323 -7.46 -13.80 -31.40
C GLY A 323 -6.12 -13.62 -32.08
#